data_AF-A0AAE7BGP1-F1
#
_entry.id   AF-A0AAE7BGP1-F1
#
_cell.length_a   1.000
_cell.length_b   1.000
_cell.length_c   1.000
_cell.angle_alpha   90.00
_cell.angle_beta   90.00
_cell.angle_gamma   90.00
#
_symmetry.space_group_name_H-M   'P 1'
#
loop_
_entity.id
_entity.type
_entity.pdbx_description
1 polymer ?
#
loop_
_entity_poly.entity_id
_entity_poly.type
_entity_poly.pdbx_seq_one_letter_code
_entity_poly.pdbx_strand_id
1 'polypeptide(L)'
;MKIEMTNPKTGEVKEIKVGWSWILFLFSSFFGLPLFLRRLYIWGGILLSLGIVYIIAPSMMYDEEESLGLIIVLNLVFLGLQIWLGIKGNEMTAKNYLELGWHFTNPNSDEVKFAKGKWGINI
;
A
#
# COMPACT_ATOMS: atom_id res chain seq x y z
N MET A 1 2.90 -13.83 11.52
CA MET A 1 3.02 -14.75 10.37
C MET A 1 3.41 -13.98 9.12
N LYS A 2 4.32 -14.55 8.33
CA LYS A 2 4.79 -14.02 7.07
C LYS A 2 4.78 -15.14 6.04
N ILE A 3 4.70 -14.76 4.78
CA ILE A 3 4.90 -15.64 3.63
C ILE A 3 6.05 -15.09 2.80
N GLU A 4 6.65 -15.94 1.98
CA GLU A 4 7.69 -15.54 1.04
C GLU A 4 7.19 -15.71 -0.39
N MET A 5 7.61 -14.77 -1.24
CA MET A 5 7.38 -14.84 -2.68
C MET A 5 8.70 -14.67 -3.42
N THR A 6 8.89 -15.49 -4.45
CA THR A 6 10.09 -15.49 -5.28
C THR A 6 9.77 -15.02 -6.69
N ASN A 7 10.59 -14.12 -7.20
CA ASN A 7 10.61 -13.74 -8.60
C ASN A 7 11.39 -14.81 -9.40
N PRO A 8 10.75 -15.56 -10.31
CA PRO A 8 11.43 -16.62 -11.06
C PRO A 8 12.49 -16.07 -12.04
N LYS A 9 12.37 -14.80 -12.46
CA LYS A 9 13.27 -14.20 -13.46
C LYS A 9 14.57 -13.70 -12.84
N THR A 10 14.54 -13.29 -11.57
CA THR A 10 15.69 -12.66 -10.90
C THR A 10 16.19 -13.44 -9.69
N GLY A 11 15.41 -14.40 -9.17
CA GLY A 11 15.67 -15.06 -7.89
C GLY A 11 15.40 -14.18 -6.66
N GLU A 12 14.88 -12.97 -6.84
CA GLU A 12 14.55 -12.06 -5.73
C GLU A 12 13.48 -12.69 -4.83
N VAL A 13 13.75 -12.76 -3.53
CA VAL A 13 12.79 -13.25 -2.52
C VAL A 13 12.33 -12.08 -1.66
N LYS A 14 11.01 -11.96 -1.47
CA LYS A 14 10.41 -10.96 -0.60
C LYS A 14 9.46 -11.58 0.41
N GLU A 15 9.62 -11.16 1.66
CA GLU A 15 8.67 -11.48 2.72
C GLU A 15 7.47 -10.53 2.70
N ILE A 16 6.28 -11.09 2.86
CA ILE A 16 5.03 -10.34 3.03
C ILE A 16 4.36 -10.79 4.33
N LYS A 17 4.12 -9.84 5.23
CA LYS A 17 3.38 -10.10 6.47
C LYS A 17 1.90 -10.33 6.15
N VAL A 18 1.32 -11.37 6.73
CA VAL A 18 -0.12 -11.62 6.64
C VAL A 18 -0.83 -10.83 7.73
N GLY A 19 -1.52 -9.74 7.36
CA GLY A 19 -2.21 -8.83 8.29
C GLY A 19 -1.76 -7.37 8.14
N TRP A 20 -1.83 -6.60 9.24
CA TRP A 20 -1.58 -5.16 9.23
C TRP A 20 -0.15 -4.78 8.81
N SER A 21 -0.07 -3.82 7.88
CA SER A 21 1.16 -3.24 7.35
C SER A 21 1.48 -1.91 8.03
N TRP A 22 2.33 -1.95 9.04
CA TRP A 22 2.80 -0.73 9.72
C TRP A 22 3.53 0.23 8.78
N ILE A 23 4.32 -0.30 7.84
CA ILE A 23 5.09 0.51 6.89
C ILE A 23 4.13 1.31 5.99
N LEU A 24 3.08 0.66 5.47
CA LEU A 24 2.13 1.33 4.59
C LEU A 24 1.21 2.28 5.36
N PHE A 25 0.82 1.94 6.59
CA PHE A 25 0.06 2.84 7.44
C PHE A 25 0.83 4.13 7.75
N LEU A 26 2.08 4.02 8.23
CA LEU A 26 2.83 5.19 8.70
C LEU A 26 3.44 6.02 7.56
N PHE A 27 3.92 5.38 6.50
CA PHE A 27 4.78 6.05 5.52
C PHE A 27 4.17 6.20 4.13
N SER A 28 2.94 5.72 3.86
CA SER A 28 2.32 5.90 2.53
C SER A 28 2.00 7.35 2.20
N SER A 29 1.69 8.20 3.19
CA SER A 29 1.46 9.63 2.99
C SER A 29 2.71 10.41 2.59
N PHE A 30 3.90 9.81 2.73
CA PHE A 30 5.14 10.40 2.24
C PHE A 30 5.28 10.13 0.73
N PHE A 31 4.40 10.78 -0.04
CA PHE A 31 4.31 10.71 -1.51
C PHE A 31 4.18 9.29 -2.08
N GLY A 32 3.62 8.35 -1.33
CA GLY A 32 3.43 6.98 -1.78
C GLY A 32 4.71 6.16 -1.91
N LEU A 33 5.87 6.62 -1.40
CA LEU A 33 7.17 5.95 -1.59
C LEU A 33 7.14 4.44 -1.27
N PRO A 34 6.59 3.98 -0.12
CA PRO A 34 6.52 2.55 0.17
C PRO A 34 5.68 1.74 -0.83
N LEU A 35 4.70 2.36 -1.48
CA LEU A 35 3.84 1.71 -2.48
C LEU A 35 4.63 1.46 -3.77
N PHE A 36 5.44 2.42 -4.21
CA PHE A 36 6.33 2.25 -5.36
C PHE A 36 7.36 1.15 -5.15
N LEU A 37 7.96 1.06 -3.96
CA LEU A 37 8.91 0.00 -3.59
C LEU A 37 8.28 -1.40 -3.62
N ARG A 38 6.96 -1.47 -3.42
CA ARG A 38 6.14 -2.69 -3.50
C ARG A 38 5.48 -2.89 -4.85
N ARG A 39 5.87 -2.10 -5.87
CA ARG A 39 5.34 -2.13 -7.24
C ARG A 39 3.84 -1.80 -7.34
N LEU A 40 3.26 -1.15 -6.33
CA LEU A 40 1.88 -0.68 -6.32
C LEU A 40 1.78 0.71 -6.96
N TYR A 41 2.19 0.82 -8.23
CA TYR A 41 2.42 2.11 -8.89
C TYR A 41 1.18 3.01 -8.97
N ILE A 42 0.00 2.43 -9.22
CA ILE A 42 -1.26 3.19 -9.31
C ILE A 42 -1.56 3.86 -7.96
N TRP A 43 -1.53 3.10 -6.86
CA TRP A 43 -1.75 3.64 -5.52
C TRP A 43 -0.66 4.62 -5.09
N GLY A 44 0.60 4.35 -5.46
CA GLY A 44 1.70 5.29 -5.28
C GLY A 44 1.44 6.62 -5.98
N GLY A 45 0.96 6.57 -7.23
CA GLY A 45 0.59 7.75 -8.01
C GLY A 45 -0.55 8.56 -7.36
N ILE A 46 -1.60 7.88 -6.88
CA ILE A 46 -2.70 8.54 -6.16
C ILE A 46 -2.18 9.30 -4.93
N LEU A 47 -1.35 8.64 -4.09
CA LEU A 47 -0.81 9.24 -2.87
C LEU A 47 0.21 10.36 -3.19
N LEU A 48 0.97 10.24 -4.27
CA LEU A 48 1.84 11.30 -4.79
C LEU A 48 1.02 12.52 -5.20
N SER A 49 -0.01 12.34 -6.02
CA SER A 49 -0.90 13.43 -6.46
C SER A 49 -1.60 14.11 -5.27
N LEU A 50 -2.11 13.32 -4.32
CA LEU A 50 -2.70 13.87 -3.09
C LEU A 50 -1.67 14.66 -2.26
N GLY A 51 -0.42 14.19 -2.18
CA GLY A 51 0.64 14.91 -1.49
C GLY A 51 0.97 16.26 -2.14
N ILE A 52 0.95 16.32 -3.48
CA ILE A 52 1.12 17.57 -4.22
C ILE A 52 -0.05 18.52 -3.95
N VAL A 53 -1.29 18.02 -4.02
CA VAL A 53 -2.50 18.81 -3.70
C VAL A 53 -2.44 19.35 -2.27
N TYR A 54 -1.99 18.53 -1.32
CA TYR A 54 -1.84 18.93 0.08
C TYR A 54 -0.89 20.11 0.28
N ILE A 55 0.18 20.19 -0.51
CA ILE A 55 1.18 21.27 -0.41
C ILE A 55 0.69 22.53 -1.11
N ILE A 56 0.07 22.38 -2.29
CA ILE A 56 -0.23 23.52 -3.17
C ILE A 56 -1.59 24.14 -2.83
N ALA A 57 -2.63 23.32 -2.69
CA ALA A 57 -4.02 23.81 -2.64
C ALA A 57 -4.31 24.76 -1.45
N PRO A 58 -3.81 24.53 -0.22
CA PRO A 58 -4.06 25.46 0.89
C PRO A 58 -3.47 26.86 0.66
N SER A 59 -2.35 26.97 -0.07
CA SER A 59 -1.72 28.26 -0.42
C SER A 59 -2.45 29.04 -1.52
N MET A 60 -3.41 28.41 -2.20
CA MET A 60 -4.24 29.05 -3.23
C MET A 60 -5.55 29.60 -2.66
N MET A 61 -5.84 29.35 -1.38
CA MET A 61 -7.05 29.83 -0.72
C MET A 61 -6.88 31.30 -0.31
N TYR A 62 -7.95 32.08 -0.47
CA TYR A 62 -7.96 33.51 -0.12
C TYR A 62 -8.18 33.73 1.37
N ASP A 63 -8.93 32.85 2.01
CA ASP A 63 -9.33 32.94 3.42
C ASP A 63 -8.65 31.87 4.28
N GLU A 64 -8.29 32.25 5.52
CA GLU A 64 -7.60 31.36 6.46
C GLU A 64 -8.51 30.22 6.94
N GLU A 65 -9.81 30.46 7.12
CA GLU A 65 -10.75 29.42 7.55
C GLU A 65 -10.97 28.39 6.44
N GLU A 66 -11.06 28.84 5.17
CA GLU A 66 -11.13 27.95 4.01
C GLU A 66 -9.86 27.08 3.88
N SER A 67 -8.69 27.68 4.05
CA SER A 67 -7.40 26.96 4.03
C SER A 67 -7.33 25.90 5.14
N LEU A 68 -7.71 26.27 6.36
CA LEU A 68 -7.76 25.36 7.50
C LEU A 68 -8.77 24.22 7.27
N GLY A 69 -9.96 24.54 6.77
CA GLY A 69 -11.00 23.57 6.43
C GLY A 69 -10.51 22.53 5.43
N LEU A 70 -9.82 22.99 4.36
CA LEU A 70 -9.22 22.10 3.37
C LEU A 70 -8.14 21.19 3.98
N ILE A 71 -7.26 21.74 4.82
CA ILE A 71 -6.21 20.96 5.50
C ILE A 71 -6.83 19.85 6.35
N ILE A 72 -7.89 20.16 7.11
CA ILE A 72 -8.59 19.17 7.94
C ILE A 72 -9.17 18.04 7.08
N VAL A 73 -9.87 18.40 5.99
CA VAL A 73 -10.46 17.41 5.06
C VAL A 73 -9.38 16.51 4.47
N LEU A 74 -8.27 17.09 4.00
CA LEU A 74 -7.17 16.30 3.43
C LEU A 74 -6.53 15.38 4.46
N ASN A 75 -6.34 15.83 5.71
CA ASN A 75 -5.82 14.99 6.79
C ASN A 75 -6.73 13.78 7.07
N LEU A 76 -8.05 13.97 7.07
CA LEU A 76 -9.01 12.88 7.24
C LEU A 76 -8.96 11.88 6.06
N VAL A 77 -8.82 12.39 4.83
CA VAL A 77 -8.63 11.55 3.63
C VAL A 77 -7.34 10.73 3.75
N PHE A 78 -6.22 11.37 4.11
CA PHE A 78 -4.95 10.67 4.32
C PHE A 78 -5.06 9.61 5.42
N LEU A 79 -5.65 9.93 6.57
CA LEU A 79 -5.83 8.97 7.66
C LEU A 79 -6.66 7.75 7.22
N GLY A 80 -7.77 7.99 6.51
CA GLY A 80 -8.60 6.92 5.96
C GLY A 80 -7.83 6.02 5.00
N LEU A 81 -7.07 6.62 4.07
CA LEU A 81 -6.22 5.88 3.13
C LEU A 81 -5.10 5.12 3.83
N GLN A 82 -4.44 5.72 4.82
CA GLN A 82 -3.38 5.08 5.61
C GLN A 82 -3.92 3.85 6.34
N ILE A 83 -5.07 3.97 7.01
CA ILE A 83 -5.72 2.84 7.69
C ILE A 83 -6.05 1.75 6.69
N TRP A 84 -6.68 2.11 5.57
CA TRP A 84 -7.04 1.16 4.53
C TRP A 84 -5.80 0.44 3.94
N LEU A 85 -4.72 1.17 3.66
CA LEU A 85 -3.44 0.62 3.21
C LEU A 85 -2.76 -0.24 4.28
N GLY A 86 -2.93 0.10 5.57
CA GLY A 86 -2.53 -0.73 6.69
C GLY A 86 -3.21 -2.10 6.64
N ILE A 87 -4.51 -2.16 6.35
CA ILE A 87 -5.30 -3.40 6.30
C ILE A 87 -5.01 -4.19 5.01
N LYS A 88 -5.10 -3.51 3.85
CA LYS A 88 -5.16 -4.14 2.52
C LYS A 88 -3.84 -4.13 1.77
N GLY A 89 -2.87 -3.32 2.17
CA GLY A 89 -1.65 -3.12 1.38
C GLY A 89 -0.78 -4.37 1.23
N ASN A 90 -0.74 -5.26 2.22
CA ASN A 90 0.00 -6.53 2.09
C ASN A 90 -0.70 -7.50 1.12
N GLU A 91 -2.04 -7.57 1.16
CA GLU A 91 -2.85 -8.35 0.21
C GLU A 91 -2.61 -7.86 -1.22
N MET A 92 -2.71 -6.55 -1.44
CA MET A 92 -2.45 -5.95 -2.75
C MET A 92 -1.04 -6.22 -3.24
N THR A 93 -0.05 -6.14 -2.35
CA THR A 93 1.35 -6.46 -2.69
C THR A 93 1.47 -7.89 -3.19
N ALA A 94 0.89 -8.86 -2.47
CA ALA A 94 0.96 -10.27 -2.85
C ALA A 94 0.26 -10.53 -4.20
N LYS A 95 -0.96 -9.99 -4.39
CA LYS A 95 -1.69 -10.11 -5.66
C LYS A 95 -0.94 -9.51 -6.84
N ASN A 96 -0.40 -8.31 -6.67
CA ASN A 96 0.40 -7.64 -7.70
C ASN A 96 1.67 -8.43 -8.04
N TYR A 97 2.32 -9.08 -7.05
CA TYR A 97 3.45 -9.97 -7.35
C TYR A 97 3.03 -11.19 -8.15
N LEU A 98 1.88 -11.82 -7.85
CA LEU A 98 1.35 -12.93 -8.64
C LEU A 98 1.04 -12.49 -10.08
N GLU A 99 0.44 -11.32 -10.28
CA GLU A 99 0.20 -10.73 -11.61
C GLU A 99 1.51 -10.48 -12.38
N LEU A 100 2.59 -10.13 -11.68
CA LEU A 100 3.93 -9.97 -12.25
C LEU A 100 4.68 -11.30 -12.46
N GLY A 101 4.03 -12.44 -12.22
CA GLY A 101 4.60 -13.78 -12.40
C GLY A 101 5.52 -14.24 -11.28
N TRP A 102 5.42 -13.65 -10.09
CA TRP A 102 6.06 -14.19 -8.88
C TRP A 102 5.25 -15.38 -8.36
N HIS A 103 5.89 -16.21 -7.55
CA HIS A 103 5.25 -17.40 -6.96
C HIS A 103 5.51 -17.45 -5.46
N PHE A 104 4.65 -18.13 -4.71
CA PHE A 104 4.95 -18.44 -3.31
C PHE A 104 6.16 -19.38 -3.24
N THR A 105 7.14 -19.06 -2.37
CA THR A 105 8.36 -19.88 -2.24
C THR A 105 8.04 -21.30 -1.76
N ASN A 106 7.12 -21.43 -0.79
CA ASN A 106 6.63 -22.71 -0.29
C ASN A 106 5.09 -22.75 -0.39
N PRO A 107 4.53 -23.09 -1.56
CA PRO A 107 3.10 -22.97 -1.83
C PRO A 107 2.22 -23.89 -0.98
N ASN A 108 2.80 -24.96 -0.42
CA ASN A 108 2.10 -25.98 0.36
C ASN A 108 2.16 -25.74 1.88
N SER A 109 2.85 -24.70 2.32
CA SER A 109 2.95 -24.37 3.74
C SER A 109 1.60 -23.90 4.30
N ASP A 110 1.40 -24.09 5.61
CA ASP A 110 0.15 -23.71 6.27
C ASP A 110 -0.03 -22.19 6.29
N GLU A 111 1.08 -21.42 6.34
CA GLU A 111 1.06 -19.97 6.25
C GLU A 111 0.55 -19.48 4.90
N VAL A 112 1.00 -20.10 3.81
CA VAL A 112 0.56 -19.75 2.46
C VAL A 112 -0.89 -20.15 2.25
N LYS A 113 -1.31 -21.35 2.70
CA LYS A 113 -2.72 -21.77 2.64
C LYS A 113 -3.62 -20.79 3.40
N PHE A 114 -3.23 -20.40 4.61
CA PHE A 114 -3.97 -19.39 5.39
C PHE A 114 -4.01 -18.05 4.67
N ALA A 115 -2.87 -17.58 4.14
CA ALA A 115 -2.80 -16.31 3.43
C ALA A 115 -3.72 -16.30 2.20
N LYS A 116 -3.70 -17.37 1.40
CA LYS A 116 -4.59 -17.56 0.24
C LYS A 116 -6.05 -17.49 0.64
N GLY A 117 -6.45 -18.22 1.68
CA GLY A 117 -7.81 -18.20 2.21
C GLY A 117 -8.24 -16.81 2.68
N LYS A 118 -7.38 -16.12 3.46
CA LYS A 118 -7.66 -14.77 3.97
C LYS A 118 -7.76 -13.71 2.87
N TRP A 119 -6.98 -13.84 1.80
CA TRP A 119 -6.87 -12.87 0.72
C TRP A 119 -7.70 -13.21 -0.52
N GLY A 120 -8.37 -14.36 -0.53
CA GLY A 120 -9.17 -14.82 -1.67
C GLY A 120 -8.30 -15.08 -2.91
N ILE A 121 -7.15 -15.73 -2.74
CA ILE A 121 -6.24 -16.10 -3.83
C ILE A 121 -6.50 -17.57 -4.18
N ASN A 122 -6.92 -17.84 -5.43
CA ASN A 122 -7.43 -19.14 -5.87
C ASN A 122 -6.47 -19.92 -6.80
N ILE A 123 -5.20 -19.52 -6.84
CA ILE A 123 -4.12 -20.17 -7.59
C ILE A 123 -3.32 -21.10 -6.69
#